data_AF-A0A2M8G901-F1
#
_entry.id   AF-A0A2M8G901-F1
#
_cell.length_a   1.000
_cell.length_b   1.000
_cell.length_c   1.000
_cell.angle_alpha   90.00
_cell.angle_beta   90.00
_cell.angle_gamma   90.00
#
_symmetry.space_group_name_H-M   'P 1'
#
loop_
_entity.id
_entity.type
_entity.pdbx_description
1 polymer ?
#
loop_
_entity_poly.entity_id
_entity_poly.type
_entity_poly.pdbx_seq_one_letter_code
_entity_poly.pdbx_strand_id
1 'polypeptide(L)'
;KKIFVVHNGIIENYKILKSKLEKKGHKFNSDTDTEVFAHLIEDILSSQKGKITFEEAVRLALKIIQGSYAFVIINLDEPDKLIVARNSSPLLIGIGDTSKETAQEYFVASDASALLSYTRGIVYLNDGEYGILTQKGYRIADLNRKPIQKEKQLIEWTLEEASKQGYPHFMLKEIFEGPEAVENSSRGRVLAKEGKAKLGGIESVSQELKKINRLIITGCGTAYYAGMLGKYMFEEYAGIATEVDNASELRYRQPIFPPDSALLSISQSGETADTLAAIREAKKIGLTILGITNVVGSTIAREVDAGVYNHIGPEIGVASTKAFISQLIVLLLLVLHLGRDRKMSASEGRRIAAEIVVLPSKMRRIFRFKEKIEQIARKYSKYDNFLYMGRKYSFPIALEGALKLKEISYAHAEGYSAGEMKHGPIAMIDENFPSVFIAPKDSVYEKTLGNMEEIKARDGKIIAIATEGDEMIKKIADDIIYIPKTLELTSPLLSIIPLQLFAYYMAVLRGCDVDKPRNLAKSVTVE
;
A
#
# COMPACT_ATOMS: atom_id res chain seq x y z
N LYS A 1 -31.94 23.74 -6.85
CA LYS A 1 -30.64 23.14 -6.49
C LYS A 1 -29.55 23.89 -7.24
N LYS A 2 -28.68 24.65 -6.55
CA LYS A 2 -27.62 25.47 -7.17
C LYS A 2 -26.20 25.08 -6.74
N ILE A 3 -26.07 24.32 -5.66
CA ILE A 3 -24.80 23.89 -5.08
C ILE A 3 -24.56 22.43 -5.46
N PHE A 4 -23.36 22.14 -5.96
CA PHE A 4 -22.92 20.79 -6.30
C PHE A 4 -21.66 20.46 -5.52
N VAL A 5 -21.59 19.22 -5.04
CA VAL A 5 -20.50 18.73 -4.19
C VAL A 5 -20.01 17.40 -4.75
N VAL A 6 -18.70 17.26 -4.89
CA VAL A 6 -18.02 15.98 -4.99
C VAL A 6 -17.27 15.75 -3.67
N HIS A 7 -17.37 14.55 -3.14
CA HIS A 7 -16.88 14.20 -1.81
C HIS A 7 -16.15 12.86 -1.86
N ASN A 8 -14.94 12.84 -1.32
CA ASN A 8 -14.26 11.61 -0.90
C ASN A 8 -14.13 11.66 0.62
N GLY A 9 -14.68 10.70 1.35
CA GLY A 9 -14.80 10.80 2.80
C GLY A 9 -16.10 10.24 3.36
N ILE A 10 -16.30 10.43 4.67
CA ILE A 10 -17.52 10.14 5.41
C ILE A 10 -17.81 11.31 6.36
N ILE A 11 -19.03 11.85 6.31
CA ILE A 11 -19.55 12.80 7.29
C ILE A 11 -20.22 12.01 8.41
N GLU A 12 -19.54 11.79 9.53
CA GLU A 12 -20.01 10.94 10.64
C GLU A 12 -21.32 11.44 11.26
N ASN A 13 -21.50 12.75 11.36
CA ASN A 13 -22.69 13.35 11.98
C ASN A 13 -23.85 13.61 10.98
N TYR A 14 -23.82 13.02 9.79
CA TYR A 14 -24.81 13.28 8.73
C TYR A 14 -26.25 13.00 9.15
N LYS A 15 -26.51 11.95 9.94
CA LYS A 15 -27.87 11.59 10.38
C LYS A 15 -28.54 12.70 11.20
N ILE A 16 -27.78 13.29 12.11
CA ILE A 16 -28.24 14.40 12.97
C ILE A 16 -28.52 15.64 12.12
N LEU A 17 -27.64 15.93 11.15
CA LEU A 17 -27.76 17.06 10.25
C LEU A 17 -28.94 16.90 9.29
N LYS A 18 -29.11 15.73 8.67
CA LYS A 18 -30.23 15.39 7.78
C LYS A 18 -31.57 15.62 8.48
N SER A 19 -31.76 15.09 9.69
CA SER A 19 -32.99 15.28 10.47
C SER A 19 -33.28 16.76 10.78
N LYS A 20 -32.26 17.56 11.09
CA LYS A 20 -32.43 19.01 11.33
C LYS A 20 -32.85 19.75 10.05
N LEU A 21 -32.25 19.41 8.91
CA LEU A 21 -32.54 20.03 7.61
C LEU A 21 -33.93 19.63 7.10
N GLU A 22 -34.34 18.37 7.28
CA GLU A 22 -35.70 17.89 6.94
C GLU A 22 -36.77 18.66 7.73
N LYS A 23 -36.54 18.91 9.03
CA LYS A 23 -37.44 19.75 9.86
C LYS A 23 -37.54 21.20 9.37
N LYS A 24 -36.52 21.69 8.66
CA LYS A 24 -36.51 23.02 8.03
C LYS A 24 -37.10 23.01 6.60
N GLY A 25 -37.55 21.86 6.11
CA GLY A 25 -38.21 21.71 4.81
C GLY A 25 -37.29 21.30 3.66
N HIS A 26 -36.02 20.95 3.91
CA HIS A 26 -35.15 20.38 2.88
C HIS A 26 -35.63 18.99 2.47
N LYS A 27 -35.60 18.71 1.16
CA LYS A 27 -35.97 17.41 0.57
C LYS A 27 -34.74 16.74 -0.01
N PHE A 28 -34.41 15.58 0.54
CA PHE A 28 -33.29 14.74 0.11
C PHE A 28 -33.72 13.76 -0.98
N ASN A 29 -32.87 13.56 -1.97
CA ASN A 29 -33.10 12.62 -3.07
C ASN A 29 -32.19 11.39 -3.01
N SER A 30 -31.27 11.33 -2.05
CA SER A 30 -30.33 10.24 -1.84
C SER A 30 -30.14 9.92 -0.36
N ASP A 31 -29.56 8.76 -0.11
CA ASP A 31 -29.11 8.34 1.22
C ASP A 31 -27.64 8.65 1.47
N THR A 32 -27.00 9.39 0.57
CA THR A 32 -25.60 9.78 0.73
C THR A 32 -25.46 10.87 1.80
N ASP A 33 -24.43 10.74 2.62
CA ASP A 33 -23.97 11.77 3.54
C ASP A 33 -23.56 13.06 2.80
N THR A 34 -23.04 12.92 1.59
CA THR A 34 -22.62 14.00 0.70
C THR A 34 -23.74 15.00 0.40
N GLU A 35 -24.98 14.54 0.16
CA GLU A 35 -26.12 15.42 -0.11
C GLU A 35 -26.46 16.30 1.12
N VAL A 36 -26.21 15.80 2.33
CA VAL A 36 -26.41 16.54 3.59
C VAL A 36 -25.53 17.78 3.64
N PHE A 37 -24.29 17.70 3.13
CA PHE A 37 -23.40 18.85 3.09
C PHE A 37 -23.89 19.94 2.12
N ALA A 38 -24.37 19.55 0.94
CA ALA A 38 -24.92 20.50 -0.03
C ALA A 38 -26.12 21.27 0.54
N HIS A 39 -27.05 20.58 1.21
CA HIS A 39 -28.19 21.22 1.86
C HIS A 39 -27.81 22.05 3.09
N LEU A 40 -26.77 21.65 3.83
CA LEU A 40 -26.27 22.45 4.95
C LEU A 40 -25.73 23.81 4.47
N ILE A 41 -25.00 23.84 3.35
CA ILE A 41 -24.51 25.10 2.75
C ILE A 41 -25.70 25.95 2.28
N GLU A 42 -26.71 25.33 1.65
CA GLU A 42 -27.94 25.99 1.20
C GLU A 42 -28.74 26.62 2.35
N ASP A 43 -28.90 25.91 3.47
CA ASP A 43 -29.56 26.39 4.70
C ASP A 43 -28.81 27.59 5.31
N ILE A 44 -27.49 27.51 5.40
CA ILE A 44 -26.66 28.60 5.94
C ILE A 44 -26.74 29.85 5.05
N LEU A 45 -26.68 29.68 3.72
CA LEU A 45 -26.83 30.79 2.78
C LEU A 45 -28.22 31.45 2.85
N SER A 46 -29.27 30.63 2.85
CA SER A 46 -30.66 31.11 2.82
C SER A 46 -31.06 31.78 4.14
N SER A 47 -30.61 31.26 5.28
CA SER A 47 -30.88 31.85 6.59
C SER A 47 -30.23 33.23 6.81
N GLN A 48 -29.16 33.52 6.07
CA GLN A 48 -28.40 34.77 6.18
C GLN A 48 -28.61 35.74 5.00
N LYS A 49 -29.59 35.49 4.11
CA LYS A 49 -30.00 36.32 2.93
C LYS A 49 -29.07 37.49 2.58
N GLY A 50 -27.97 37.21 1.89
CA GLY A 50 -27.05 38.24 1.34
C GLY A 50 -26.09 38.88 2.34
N LYS A 51 -26.11 38.48 3.62
CA LYS A 51 -25.16 38.96 4.65
C LYS A 51 -23.82 38.24 4.62
N ILE A 52 -23.77 37.04 4.05
CA ILE A 52 -22.57 36.22 3.96
C ILE A 52 -22.35 35.75 2.51
N THR A 53 -21.09 35.56 2.15
CA THR A 53 -20.71 35.03 0.84
C THR A 53 -20.87 33.50 0.81
N PHE A 54 -20.91 32.92 -0.39
CA PHE A 54 -20.85 31.46 -0.58
C PHE A 54 -19.64 30.83 0.13
N GLU A 55 -18.48 31.47 0.02
CA GLU A 55 -17.25 31.05 0.69
C GLU A 55 -17.41 30.97 2.21
N GLU A 56 -18.07 31.96 2.79
CA GLU A 56 -18.31 32.01 4.23
C GLU A 56 -19.34 30.95 4.67
N ALA A 57 -20.36 30.69 3.85
CA ALA A 57 -21.33 29.63 4.12
C ALA A 57 -20.68 28.24 4.09
N VAL A 58 -19.81 27.96 3.12
CA VAL A 58 -19.01 26.73 3.08
C VAL A 58 -18.13 26.63 4.33
N ARG A 59 -17.41 27.70 4.69
CA ARG A 59 -16.55 27.70 5.89
C ARG A 59 -17.34 27.42 7.18
N LEU A 60 -18.55 27.95 7.30
CA LEU A 60 -19.43 27.68 8.44
C LEU A 60 -19.96 26.24 8.44
N ALA A 61 -20.32 25.70 7.28
CA ALA A 61 -20.71 24.30 7.14
C ALA A 61 -19.57 23.35 7.55
N LEU A 62 -18.33 23.64 7.13
CA LEU A 62 -17.13 22.89 7.50
C LEU A 62 -16.86 22.88 9.01
N LYS A 63 -17.30 23.91 9.76
CA LYS A 63 -17.19 23.93 11.23
C LYS A 63 -18.23 23.07 11.95
N ILE A 64 -19.29 22.65 11.25
CA ILE A 64 -20.42 21.90 11.83
C ILE A 64 -20.26 20.39 11.60
N ILE A 65 -19.72 20.00 10.44
CA ILE A 65 -19.56 18.60 10.09
C ILE A 65 -18.44 17.93 10.90
N GLN A 66 -18.55 16.62 11.06
CA GLN A 66 -17.57 15.76 11.71
C GLN A 66 -17.24 14.60 10.76
N GLY A 67 -16.01 14.11 10.80
CA GLY A 67 -15.53 13.00 9.97
C GLY A 67 -14.39 13.37 9.03
N SER A 68 -14.09 12.48 8.09
CA SER A 68 -13.07 12.68 7.06
C SER A 68 -13.70 13.14 5.76
N TYR A 69 -13.10 14.12 5.08
CA TYR A 69 -13.60 14.61 3.81
C TYR A 69 -12.52 15.27 2.94
N ALA A 70 -12.70 15.17 1.64
CA ALA A 70 -12.09 15.98 0.61
C ALA A 70 -13.22 16.44 -0.31
N PHE A 71 -13.50 17.74 -0.30
CA PHE A 71 -14.61 18.33 -1.04
C PHE A 71 -14.13 19.13 -2.24
N VAL A 72 -14.92 19.06 -3.32
CA VAL A 72 -14.95 20.04 -4.41
C VAL A 72 -16.37 20.57 -4.52
N ILE A 73 -16.53 21.87 -4.43
CA ILE A 73 -17.83 22.53 -4.28
C ILE A 73 -17.94 23.64 -5.31
N ILE A 74 -19.05 23.66 -6.05
CA ILE A 74 -19.39 24.71 -7.01
C ILE A 74 -20.80 25.25 -6.76
N ASN A 75 -21.03 26.49 -7.17
CA ASN A 75 -22.33 27.15 -7.11
C ASN A 75 -22.67 27.76 -8.48
N LEU A 76 -23.87 27.48 -9.00
CA LEU A 76 -24.32 28.02 -10.29
C LEU A 76 -24.43 29.55 -10.33
N ASP A 77 -24.60 30.20 -9.17
CA ASP A 77 -24.62 31.66 -9.09
C ASP A 77 -23.20 32.27 -9.19
N GLU A 78 -22.14 31.47 -8.98
CA GLU A 78 -20.74 31.88 -9.04
C GLU A 78 -19.91 30.83 -9.82
N PRO A 79 -20.17 30.64 -11.14
CA PRO A 79 -19.64 29.50 -11.90
C PRO A 79 -18.11 29.51 -12.08
N ASP A 80 -17.48 30.69 -11.99
CA ASP A 80 -16.01 30.86 -12.12
C ASP A 80 -15.24 30.55 -10.81
N LYS A 81 -15.92 29.97 -9.81
CA LYS A 81 -15.37 29.72 -8.48
C LYS A 81 -15.53 28.27 -8.07
N LEU A 82 -14.42 27.69 -7.66
CA LEU A 82 -14.36 26.35 -7.08
C LEU A 82 -13.82 26.45 -5.65
N ILE A 83 -14.54 25.86 -4.70
CA ILE A 83 -14.11 25.76 -3.32
C ILE A 83 -13.71 24.33 -3.02
N VAL A 84 -12.51 24.16 -2.50
CA VAL A 84 -11.98 22.88 -2.04
C VAL A 84 -11.82 22.88 -0.53
N ALA A 85 -11.99 21.74 0.11
CA ALA A 85 -11.72 21.61 1.54
C ALA A 85 -11.23 20.22 1.87
N ARG A 86 -10.33 20.11 2.85
CA ARG A 86 -9.74 18.84 3.26
C ARG A 86 -9.78 18.65 4.77
N ASN A 87 -10.13 17.43 5.17
CA ASN A 87 -9.91 16.87 6.49
C ASN A 87 -9.67 15.36 6.38
N SER A 88 -8.42 14.94 6.57
CA SER A 88 -7.92 13.56 6.58
C SER A 88 -7.98 12.79 5.24
N SER A 89 -8.91 13.09 4.33
CA SER A 89 -8.91 12.53 2.96
C SER A 89 -7.99 13.34 2.03
N PRO A 90 -7.21 12.71 1.15
CA PRO A 90 -6.22 13.39 0.34
C PRO A 90 -6.85 14.31 -0.71
N LEU A 91 -6.29 15.52 -0.84
CA LEU A 91 -6.71 16.52 -1.81
C LEU A 91 -5.52 17.43 -2.16
N LEU A 92 -5.33 17.66 -3.46
CA LEU A 92 -4.29 18.53 -4.00
C LEU A 92 -4.83 19.41 -5.13
N ILE A 93 -4.16 20.56 -5.30
CA ILE A 93 -4.42 21.52 -6.37
C ILE A 93 -3.29 21.40 -7.39
N GLY A 94 -3.63 21.13 -8.66
CA GLY A 94 -2.73 21.28 -9.79
C GLY A 94 -2.70 22.72 -10.27
N ILE A 95 -1.50 23.23 -10.51
CA ILE A 95 -1.27 24.57 -11.06
C ILE A 95 -0.85 24.39 -12.51
N GLY A 96 -1.72 24.76 -13.46
CA GLY A 96 -1.45 24.70 -14.89
C GLY A 96 -0.13 25.37 -15.28
N ASP A 97 0.49 24.88 -16.35
CA ASP A 97 1.77 25.37 -16.84
C ASP A 97 1.62 26.78 -17.46
N THR A 98 2.36 27.74 -16.94
CA THR A 98 2.39 29.14 -17.42
C THR A 98 3.08 29.29 -18.77
N SER A 99 3.76 28.25 -19.27
CA SER A 99 4.44 28.27 -20.57
C SER A 99 3.51 28.01 -21.77
N LYS A 100 2.27 27.58 -21.52
CA LYS A 100 1.23 27.50 -22.56
C LYS A 100 0.60 28.88 -22.71
N GLU A 101 0.34 29.33 -23.94
CA GLU A 101 -0.28 30.63 -24.29
C GLU A 101 -1.73 30.82 -23.76
N THR A 102 -2.19 29.91 -22.90
CA THR A 102 -3.51 29.88 -22.27
C THR A 102 -3.53 30.62 -20.93
N ALA A 103 -4.71 31.08 -20.53
CA ALA A 103 -4.94 31.60 -19.19
C ALA A 103 -4.52 30.59 -18.10
N GLN A 104 -4.16 31.08 -16.92
CA GLN A 104 -3.76 30.23 -15.80
C GLN A 104 -4.90 29.27 -15.41
N GLU A 105 -4.64 27.97 -15.55
CA GLU A 105 -5.60 26.91 -15.19
C GLU A 105 -5.29 26.31 -13.82
N TYR A 106 -6.33 25.81 -13.17
CA TYR A 106 -6.22 25.08 -11.91
C TYR A 106 -7.02 23.79 -11.96
N PHE A 107 -6.42 22.72 -11.43
CA PHE A 107 -7.02 21.39 -11.37
C PHE A 107 -7.12 20.96 -9.91
N VAL A 108 -8.04 20.05 -9.61
CA VAL A 108 -8.18 19.47 -8.26
C VAL A 108 -8.32 17.97 -8.39
N ALA A 109 -7.54 17.23 -7.61
CA ALA A 109 -7.61 15.77 -7.58
C ALA A 109 -7.29 15.24 -6.18
N SER A 110 -7.70 14.00 -5.92
CA SER A 110 -7.29 13.24 -4.74
C SER A 110 -5.89 12.62 -4.88
N ASP A 111 -5.42 12.45 -6.11
CA ASP A 111 -4.14 11.81 -6.44
C ASP A 111 -3.42 12.57 -7.58
N ALA A 112 -2.10 12.66 -7.52
CA ALA A 112 -1.30 13.42 -8.46
C ALA A 112 -1.30 12.81 -9.88
N SER A 113 -1.58 11.51 -10.04
CA SER A 113 -1.63 10.82 -11.33
C SER A 113 -2.70 11.36 -12.26
N ALA A 114 -3.83 11.77 -11.69
CA ALA A 114 -4.93 12.38 -12.43
C ALA A 114 -4.51 13.71 -13.08
N LEU A 115 -3.48 14.37 -12.55
CA LEU A 115 -3.07 15.70 -12.99
C LEU A 115 -1.88 15.70 -13.96
N LEU A 116 -1.15 14.59 -14.09
CA LEU A 116 0.06 14.51 -14.91
C LEU A 116 -0.12 14.95 -16.37
N SER A 117 -1.28 14.67 -16.96
CA SER A 117 -1.58 15.04 -18.35
C SER A 117 -1.77 16.54 -18.52
N TYR A 118 -1.99 17.26 -17.43
CA TYR A 118 -2.33 18.68 -17.41
C TYR A 118 -1.19 19.53 -16.85
N THR A 119 -0.58 19.10 -15.75
CA THR A 119 0.49 19.81 -15.06
C THR A 119 1.37 18.90 -14.20
N ARG A 120 2.62 19.33 -13.98
CA ARG A 120 3.52 18.77 -12.97
C ARG A 120 3.54 19.55 -11.67
N GLY A 121 3.00 20.77 -11.64
CA GLY A 121 2.99 21.62 -10.46
C GLY A 121 1.80 21.33 -9.56
N ILE A 122 2.04 20.96 -8.31
CA ILE A 122 0.99 20.64 -7.34
C ILE A 122 1.17 21.37 -6.01
N VAL A 123 0.06 21.54 -5.29
CA VAL A 123 -0.01 22.06 -3.92
C VAL A 123 -0.92 21.16 -3.10
N TYR A 124 -0.39 20.61 -2.01
CA TYR A 124 -1.15 19.78 -1.08
C TYR A 124 -1.91 20.62 -0.04
N LEU A 125 -3.19 20.31 0.13
CA LEU A 125 -3.96 20.81 1.28
C LEU A 125 -3.63 19.96 2.52
N ASN A 126 -3.65 20.59 3.68
CA ASN A 126 -3.62 19.92 4.98
C ASN A 126 -5.03 19.84 5.58
N ASP A 127 -5.14 19.10 6.68
CA ASP A 127 -6.38 19.00 7.44
C ASP A 127 -6.79 20.35 8.02
N GLY A 128 -8.08 20.67 7.92
CA GLY A 128 -8.65 21.94 8.36
C GLY A 128 -8.38 23.12 7.41
N GLU A 129 -7.81 22.85 6.24
CA GLU A 129 -7.61 23.86 5.20
C GLU A 129 -8.72 23.83 4.15
N TYR A 130 -9.06 25.00 3.63
CA TYR A 130 -9.89 25.15 2.45
C TYR A 130 -9.25 26.12 1.45
N GLY A 131 -9.49 25.87 0.17
CA GLY A 131 -8.97 26.63 -0.94
C GLY A 131 -10.09 27.22 -1.78
N ILE A 132 -9.87 28.41 -2.33
CA ILE A 132 -10.76 29.02 -3.32
C ILE A 132 -9.96 29.26 -4.58
N LEU A 133 -10.45 28.70 -5.67
CA LEU A 133 -9.81 28.71 -6.98
C LEU A 133 -10.71 29.47 -7.95
N THR A 134 -10.09 30.37 -8.71
CA THR A 134 -10.72 31.17 -9.76
C THR A 134 -9.74 31.30 -10.93
N GLN A 135 -10.20 31.79 -12.07
CA GLN A 135 -9.30 32.09 -13.21
C GLN A 135 -8.20 33.11 -12.88
N LYS A 136 -8.39 33.94 -11.83
CA LYS A 136 -7.42 34.96 -11.42
C LYS A 136 -6.33 34.43 -10.50
N GLY A 137 -6.55 33.27 -9.88
CA GLY A 137 -5.69 32.80 -8.80
C GLY A 137 -6.36 31.80 -7.88
N TYR A 138 -5.55 31.22 -6.99
CA TYR A 138 -6.02 30.45 -5.85
C TYR A 138 -5.57 31.08 -4.54
N ARG A 139 -6.37 30.90 -3.48
CA ARG A 139 -6.03 31.25 -2.09
C ARG A 139 -6.36 30.09 -1.17
N ILE A 140 -5.53 29.87 -0.16
CA ILE A 140 -5.73 28.82 0.86
C ILE A 140 -5.80 29.49 2.23
N ALA A 141 -6.71 29.01 3.08
CA ALA A 141 -6.86 29.47 4.45
C ALA A 141 -7.30 28.33 5.38
N ASP A 142 -7.08 28.50 6.68
CA ASP A 142 -7.70 27.65 7.70
C ASP A 142 -9.17 28.03 7.97
N LEU A 143 -9.90 27.19 8.71
CA LEU A 143 -11.28 27.46 9.10
C LEU A 143 -11.48 28.75 9.94
N ASN A 144 -10.41 29.38 10.44
CA ASN A 144 -10.41 30.64 11.18
C ASN A 144 -10.08 31.86 10.30
N ARG A 145 -10.02 31.68 8.97
CA ARG A 145 -9.71 32.71 7.95
C ARG A 145 -8.25 33.15 7.93
N LYS A 146 -7.34 32.44 8.59
CA LYS A 146 -5.91 32.75 8.50
C LYS A 146 -5.38 32.30 7.13
N PRO A 147 -4.80 33.20 6.32
CA PRO A 147 -4.18 32.82 5.05
C PRO A 147 -3.01 31.85 5.28
N ILE A 148 -2.89 30.85 4.42
CA ILE A 148 -1.82 29.85 4.45
C ILE A 148 -1.06 29.90 3.14
N GLN A 149 0.24 30.17 3.23
CA GLN A 149 1.14 30.09 2.09
C GLN A 149 1.61 28.65 1.91
N LYS A 150 1.57 28.16 0.67
CA LYS A 150 1.97 26.80 0.31
C LYS A 150 3.07 26.85 -0.74
N GLU A 151 4.04 25.96 -0.58
CA GLU A 151 5.07 25.75 -1.60
C GLU A 151 4.54 24.87 -2.72
N LYS A 152 4.82 25.27 -3.96
CA LYS A 152 4.55 24.48 -5.16
C LYS A 152 5.58 23.36 -5.22
N GLN A 153 5.09 22.12 -5.34
CA GLN A 153 5.92 20.95 -5.53
C GLN A 153 5.81 20.47 -6.98
N LEU A 154 6.85 19.79 -7.47
CA LEU A 154 6.85 19.19 -8.80
C LEU A 154 6.64 17.68 -8.68
N ILE A 155 5.76 17.13 -9.52
CA ILE A 155 5.62 15.70 -9.70
C ILE A 155 6.89 15.19 -10.40
N GLU A 156 7.65 14.33 -9.71
CA GLU A 156 8.94 13.82 -10.18
C GLU A 156 8.81 12.79 -11.33
N TRP A 157 7.69 12.09 -11.39
CA TRP A 157 7.44 11.01 -12.35
C TRP A 157 6.78 11.48 -13.65
N THR A 158 6.91 10.68 -14.69
CA THR A 158 6.53 10.97 -16.08
C THR A 158 5.21 10.30 -16.47
N LEU A 159 4.56 10.82 -17.51
CA LEU A 159 3.40 10.17 -18.13
C LEU A 159 3.70 8.76 -18.65
N GLU A 160 4.92 8.52 -19.12
CA GLU A 160 5.35 7.22 -19.62
C GLU A 160 5.39 6.17 -18.51
N GLU A 161 5.91 6.51 -17.33
CA GLU A 161 5.92 5.65 -16.14
C GLU A 161 4.49 5.31 -15.64
N ALA A 162 3.55 6.24 -15.84
CA ALA A 162 2.14 6.08 -15.50
C ALA A 162 1.30 5.41 -16.61
N SER A 163 1.91 5.01 -17.73
CA SER A 163 1.24 4.33 -18.86
C SER A 163 1.44 2.81 -18.81
N LYS A 164 0.70 2.06 -19.64
CA LYS A 164 0.84 0.60 -19.74
C LYS A 164 2.07 0.12 -20.51
N GLN A 165 2.79 1.02 -21.21
CA GLN A 165 4.03 0.69 -21.96
C GLN A 165 3.93 -0.59 -22.83
N GLY A 166 2.81 -0.79 -23.51
CA GLY A 166 2.58 -1.95 -24.38
C GLY A 166 2.09 -3.23 -23.68
N TYR A 167 2.00 -3.25 -22.34
CA TYR A 167 1.36 -4.34 -21.61
C TYR A 167 -0.19 -4.23 -21.68
N PRO A 168 -0.93 -5.34 -21.65
CA PRO A 168 -2.39 -5.32 -21.63
C PRO A 168 -2.98 -4.69 -20.36
N HIS A 169 -2.29 -4.85 -19.22
CA HIS A 169 -2.75 -4.46 -17.89
C HIS A 169 -1.61 -3.80 -17.10
N PHE A 170 -1.94 -2.83 -16.25
CA PHE A 170 -0.98 -2.20 -15.33
C PHE A 170 -0.37 -3.23 -14.39
N MET A 171 -1.19 -4.12 -13.83
CA MET A 171 -0.69 -5.17 -12.93
C MET A 171 0.39 -6.04 -13.60
N LEU A 172 0.22 -6.40 -14.87
CA LEU A 172 1.24 -7.20 -15.57
C LEU A 172 2.53 -6.39 -15.76
N LYS A 173 2.42 -5.13 -16.22
CA LYS A 173 3.59 -4.23 -16.31
C LYS A 173 4.32 -4.16 -14.98
N GLU A 174 3.60 -3.94 -13.89
CA GLU A 174 4.16 -3.73 -12.57
C GLU A 174 4.81 -4.98 -11.97
N ILE A 175 4.29 -6.18 -12.28
CA ILE A 175 4.98 -7.44 -11.98
C ILE A 175 6.31 -7.51 -12.73
N PHE A 176 6.33 -7.16 -14.02
CA PHE A 176 7.53 -7.17 -14.86
C PHE A 176 8.55 -6.10 -14.46
N GLU A 177 8.11 -5.00 -13.85
CA GLU A 177 8.94 -3.95 -13.25
C GLU A 177 9.55 -4.34 -11.88
N GLY A 178 9.26 -5.54 -11.37
CA GLY A 178 9.81 -6.02 -10.10
C GLY A 178 11.35 -5.93 -9.99
N PRO A 179 12.14 -6.36 -11.01
CA PRO A 179 13.59 -6.20 -10.99
C PRO A 179 14.04 -4.74 -10.87
N GLU A 180 13.42 -3.83 -11.64
CA GLU A 180 13.70 -2.40 -11.64
C GLU A 180 13.32 -1.79 -10.28
N ALA A 181 12.25 -2.27 -9.65
CA ALA A 181 11.86 -1.87 -8.31
C ALA A 181 12.94 -2.23 -7.28
N VAL A 182 13.56 -3.42 -7.37
CA VAL A 182 14.71 -3.79 -6.53
C VAL A 182 15.91 -2.89 -6.80
N GLU A 183 16.24 -2.65 -8.07
CA GLU A 183 17.36 -1.79 -8.47
C GLU A 183 17.18 -0.37 -7.92
N ASN A 184 16.01 0.24 -8.10
CA ASN A 184 15.76 1.62 -7.66
C ASN A 184 15.68 1.74 -6.13
N SER A 185 15.12 0.74 -5.45
CA SER A 185 15.06 0.72 -3.98
C SER A 185 16.43 0.58 -3.32
N SER A 186 17.41 0.01 -4.03
CA SER A 186 18.76 -0.30 -3.53
C SER A 186 19.86 0.63 -4.03
N ARG A 187 19.65 1.31 -5.18
CA ARG A 187 20.62 2.21 -5.83
C ARG A 187 21.10 3.29 -4.86
N GLY A 188 22.43 3.40 -4.71
CA GLY A 188 23.06 4.36 -3.81
C GLY A 188 22.89 4.08 -2.31
N ARG A 189 22.11 3.05 -1.94
CA ARG A 189 21.81 2.68 -0.54
C ARG A 189 22.59 1.44 -0.11
N VAL A 190 22.92 0.53 -1.03
CA VAL A 190 23.72 -0.68 -0.73
C VAL A 190 25.22 -0.40 -0.88
N LEU A 191 25.98 -0.60 0.20
CA LEU A 191 27.45 -0.56 0.20
C LEU A 191 28.00 -1.99 0.20
N ALA A 192 27.94 -2.64 -0.96
CA ALA A 192 28.18 -4.09 -1.08
C ALA A 192 29.56 -4.54 -0.58
N LYS A 193 30.62 -3.77 -0.86
CA LYS A 193 31.99 -4.08 -0.41
C LYS A 193 32.16 -3.99 1.11
N GLU A 194 31.43 -3.09 1.74
CA GLU A 194 31.46 -2.88 3.20
C GLU A 194 30.48 -3.78 3.95
N GLY A 195 29.52 -4.36 3.22
CA GLY A 195 28.43 -5.12 3.79
C GLY A 195 27.55 -4.25 4.68
N LYS A 196 27.21 -3.04 4.22
CA LYS A 196 26.40 -2.05 4.94
C LYS A 196 25.30 -1.47 4.04
N ALA A 197 24.31 -0.82 4.65
CA ALA A 197 23.36 0.04 3.97
C ALA A 197 23.44 1.48 4.50
N LYS A 198 23.28 2.46 3.61
CA LYS A 198 23.18 3.88 3.92
C LYS A 198 21.79 4.39 3.54
N LEU A 199 21.04 4.82 4.55
CA LEU A 199 19.65 5.27 4.41
C LEU A 199 19.55 6.71 4.94
N GLY A 200 19.69 7.69 4.05
CA GLY A 200 19.76 9.10 4.45
C GLY A 200 18.50 9.60 5.18
N GLY A 201 17.33 9.04 4.87
CA GLY A 201 16.06 9.43 5.49
C GLY A 201 15.87 8.98 6.95
N ILE A 202 16.78 8.19 7.51
CA ILE A 202 16.77 7.79 8.93
C ILE A 202 17.98 8.31 9.72
N GLU A 203 18.87 9.08 9.09
CA GLU A 203 20.09 9.58 9.72
C GLU A 203 19.77 10.48 10.93
N SER A 204 18.69 11.26 10.85
CA SER A 204 18.21 12.16 11.91
C SER A 204 17.84 11.43 13.21
N VAL A 205 17.51 10.15 13.13
CA VAL A 205 17.09 9.31 14.28
C VAL A 205 18.05 8.13 14.52
N SER A 206 19.23 8.13 13.88
CA SER A 206 20.15 6.99 13.91
C SER A 206 20.61 6.65 15.34
N GLN A 207 20.79 7.66 16.20
CA GLN A 207 21.24 7.45 17.59
C GLN A 207 20.16 6.81 18.46
N GLU A 208 18.90 7.15 18.23
CA GLU A 208 17.73 6.54 18.86
C GLU A 208 17.60 5.08 18.42
N LEU A 209 17.69 4.82 17.10
CA LEU A 209 17.56 3.47 16.54
C LEU A 209 18.67 2.50 16.99
N LYS A 210 19.84 3.00 17.37
CA LYS A 210 20.90 2.17 17.99
C LYS A 210 20.52 1.65 19.36
N LYS A 211 19.64 2.34 20.08
CA LYS A 211 19.27 2.04 21.47
C LYS A 211 18.01 1.18 21.60
N ILE A 212 17.21 1.07 20.55
CA ILE A 212 15.96 0.31 20.62
C ILE A 212 16.22 -1.17 20.85
N ASN A 213 15.39 -1.83 21.65
CA ASN A 213 15.39 -3.29 21.78
C ASN A 213 14.13 -3.91 21.20
N ARG A 214 13.12 -3.10 20.87
CA ARG A 214 11.86 -3.53 20.31
C ARG A 214 11.48 -2.71 19.08
N LEU A 215 10.94 -3.39 18.06
CA LEU A 215 10.39 -2.77 16.87
C LEU A 215 8.95 -3.23 16.70
N ILE A 216 8.01 -2.29 16.61
CA ILE A 216 6.63 -2.58 16.24
C ILE A 216 6.48 -2.22 14.77
N ILE A 217 6.10 -3.16 13.93
CA ILE A 217 5.81 -2.92 12.51
C ILE A 217 4.30 -2.90 12.34
N THR A 218 3.78 -1.93 11.58
CA THR A 218 2.35 -1.85 11.29
C THR A 218 2.05 -1.46 9.85
N GLY A 219 0.92 -1.96 9.35
CA GLY A 219 0.43 -1.76 8.00
C GLY A 219 -0.89 -2.50 7.81
N CYS A 220 -1.45 -2.41 6.60
CA CYS A 220 -2.68 -3.12 6.21
C CYS A 220 -2.43 -4.00 4.98
N GLY A 221 -3.11 -5.14 4.90
CA GLY A 221 -3.07 -6.05 3.74
C GLY A 221 -1.65 -6.47 3.36
N THR A 222 -1.28 -6.30 2.09
CA THR A 222 0.06 -6.60 1.56
C THR A 222 1.20 -5.94 2.38
N ALA A 223 1.02 -4.72 2.87
CA ALA A 223 2.03 -4.04 3.70
C ALA A 223 2.20 -4.70 5.09
N TYR A 224 1.12 -5.25 5.66
CA TYR A 224 1.17 -6.04 6.88
C TYR A 224 1.98 -7.34 6.67
N TYR A 225 1.78 -8.03 5.54
CA TYR A 225 2.57 -9.22 5.19
C TYR A 225 4.05 -8.91 4.95
N ALA A 226 4.38 -7.73 4.42
CA ALA A 226 5.77 -7.28 4.34
C ALA A 226 6.36 -7.11 5.75
N GLY A 227 5.60 -6.55 6.69
CA GLY A 227 5.99 -6.47 8.10
C GLY A 227 6.22 -7.83 8.74
N MET A 228 5.36 -8.82 8.46
CA MET A 228 5.54 -10.21 8.94
C MET A 228 6.87 -10.83 8.46
N LEU A 229 7.28 -10.54 7.22
CA LEU A 229 8.62 -10.92 6.74
C LEU A 229 9.72 -10.16 7.46
N GLY A 230 9.53 -8.84 7.61
CA GLY A 230 10.44 -7.97 8.34
C GLY A 230 10.74 -8.49 9.74
N LYS A 231 9.73 -9.00 10.47
CA LYS A 231 9.91 -9.60 11.81
C LYS A 231 11.01 -10.66 11.83
N TYR A 232 10.92 -11.67 10.96
CA TYR A 232 11.94 -12.71 10.88
C TYR A 232 13.32 -12.12 10.54
N MET A 233 13.38 -11.11 9.67
CA MET A 233 14.64 -10.48 9.29
C MET A 233 15.28 -9.69 10.45
N PHE A 234 14.51 -8.89 11.19
CA PHE A 234 15.02 -8.10 12.31
C PHE A 234 15.40 -8.97 13.50
N GLU A 235 14.63 -10.00 13.82
CA GLU A 235 14.94 -10.91 14.92
C GLU A 235 16.22 -11.71 14.63
N GLU A 236 16.36 -12.28 13.42
CA GLU A 236 17.50 -13.13 13.07
C GLU A 236 18.79 -12.34 12.83
N TYR A 237 18.71 -11.18 12.17
CA TYR A 237 19.89 -10.48 11.66
C TYR A 237 20.21 -9.15 12.37
N ALA A 238 19.24 -8.53 13.03
CA ALA A 238 19.46 -7.33 13.84
C ALA A 238 19.41 -7.59 15.35
N GLY A 239 18.84 -8.73 15.78
CA GLY A 239 18.68 -9.07 17.19
C GLY A 239 17.73 -8.12 17.92
N ILE A 240 16.69 -7.62 17.21
CA ILE A 240 15.68 -6.71 17.74
C ILE A 240 14.37 -7.48 17.87
N ALA A 241 13.78 -7.50 19.07
CA ALA A 241 12.49 -8.14 19.29
C ALA A 241 11.43 -7.42 18.44
N THR A 242 10.75 -8.14 17.54
CA THR A 242 9.90 -7.50 16.55
C THR A 242 8.46 -7.99 16.64
N GLU A 243 7.53 -7.05 16.67
CA GLU A 243 6.09 -7.31 16.65
C GLU A 243 5.50 -6.76 15.37
N VAL A 244 4.43 -7.39 14.89
CA VAL A 244 3.75 -6.97 13.67
C VAL A 244 2.27 -6.97 13.94
N ASP A 245 1.69 -5.77 13.91
CA ASP A 245 0.27 -5.57 14.18
C ASP A 245 -0.44 -5.03 12.95
N ASN A 246 -1.63 -5.57 12.69
CA ASN A 246 -2.55 -4.97 11.75
C ASN A 246 -2.93 -3.58 12.28
N ALA A 247 -2.77 -2.55 11.46
CA ALA A 247 -3.02 -1.17 11.89
C ALA A 247 -4.46 -0.96 12.34
N SER A 248 -5.43 -1.66 11.74
CA SER A 248 -6.84 -1.59 12.12
C SER A 248 -7.06 -2.07 13.57
N GLU A 249 -6.32 -3.08 14.02
CA GLU A 249 -6.39 -3.59 15.39
C GLU A 249 -5.56 -2.74 16.37
N LEU A 250 -4.40 -2.27 15.91
CA LEU A 250 -3.46 -1.51 16.74
C LEU A 250 -4.08 -0.19 17.24
N ARG A 251 -4.86 0.51 16.38
CA ARG A 251 -5.53 1.77 16.75
C ARG A 251 -6.66 1.60 17.77
N TYR A 252 -7.25 0.41 17.90
CA TYR A 252 -8.43 0.17 18.74
C TYR A 252 -8.14 -0.58 20.04
N ARG A 253 -7.00 -1.27 20.15
CA ARG A 253 -6.55 -1.84 21.42
C ARG A 253 -5.83 -0.79 22.27
N GLN A 254 -5.52 -1.14 23.52
CA GLN A 254 -4.56 -0.38 24.34
C GLN A 254 -3.15 -0.98 24.15
N PRO A 255 -2.37 -0.53 23.16
CA PRO A 255 -1.02 -1.04 22.96
C PRO A 255 -0.10 -0.61 24.10
N ILE A 256 0.75 -1.54 24.53
CA ILE A 256 1.83 -1.26 25.46
C ILE A 256 3.08 -1.03 24.62
N PHE A 257 3.55 0.21 24.55
CA PHE A 257 4.79 0.57 23.88
C PHE A 257 5.90 0.78 24.92
N PRO A 258 6.86 -0.15 25.06
CA PRO A 258 8.03 0.07 25.90
C PRO A 258 8.80 1.32 25.45
N PRO A 259 9.38 2.11 26.37
CA PRO A 259 10.10 3.35 26.03
C PRO A 259 11.31 3.16 25.11
N ASP A 260 11.85 1.95 25.03
CA ASP A 260 12.98 1.57 24.15
C ASP A 260 12.50 0.92 22.83
N SER A 261 11.32 1.32 22.36
CA SER A 261 10.74 0.84 21.11
C SER A 261 10.71 1.91 20.02
N ALA A 262 10.68 1.48 18.76
CA ALA A 262 10.26 2.30 17.63
C ALA A 262 9.04 1.70 16.93
N LEU A 263 8.22 2.54 16.30
CA LEU A 263 7.17 2.12 15.38
C LEU A 263 7.66 2.26 13.94
N LEU A 264 7.53 1.22 13.12
CA LEU A 264 7.77 1.24 11.68
C LEU A 264 6.44 1.04 10.95
N SER A 265 5.94 2.11 10.34
CA SER A 265 4.75 2.06 9.50
C SER A 265 5.11 1.72 8.04
N ILE A 266 4.30 0.89 7.39
CA ILE A 266 4.46 0.53 5.98
C ILE A 266 3.15 0.86 5.25
N SER A 267 3.24 1.71 4.22
CA SER A 267 2.09 2.02 3.34
C SER A 267 2.56 2.40 1.95
N GLN A 268 2.04 1.75 0.91
CA GLN A 268 2.36 2.13 -0.47
C GLN A 268 1.90 3.56 -0.76
N SER A 269 0.63 3.88 -0.46
CA SER A 269 0.04 5.19 -0.76
C SER A 269 0.50 6.27 0.21
N GLY A 270 0.84 5.90 1.45
CA GLY A 270 1.07 6.87 2.53
C GLY A 270 -0.22 7.57 3.00
N GLU A 271 -1.39 7.06 2.60
CA GLU A 271 -2.72 7.62 2.90
C GLU A 271 -3.67 6.61 3.55
N THR A 272 -3.18 5.42 3.93
CA THR A 272 -4.00 4.39 4.59
C THR A 272 -4.49 4.89 5.96
N ALA A 273 -5.81 5.04 6.13
CA ALA A 273 -6.42 5.67 7.30
C ALA A 273 -6.04 4.96 8.62
N ASP A 274 -6.14 3.63 8.67
CA ASP A 274 -5.80 2.86 9.86
C ASP A 274 -4.32 2.97 10.24
N THR A 275 -3.42 2.90 9.26
CA THR A 275 -1.98 3.08 9.48
C THR A 275 -1.67 4.49 10.02
N LEU A 276 -2.34 5.51 9.47
CA LEU A 276 -2.21 6.88 9.96
C LEU A 276 -2.72 7.05 11.39
N ALA A 277 -3.86 6.44 11.73
CA ALA A 277 -4.39 6.44 13.08
C ALA A 277 -3.43 5.76 14.07
N ALA A 278 -2.87 4.60 13.72
CA ALA A 278 -1.88 3.92 14.54
C ALA A 278 -0.60 4.76 14.79
N ILE A 279 -0.12 5.48 13.77
CA ILE A 279 0.98 6.44 13.90
C ILE A 279 0.63 7.53 14.91
N ARG A 280 -0.55 8.13 14.80
CA ARG A 280 -0.99 9.20 15.69
C ARG A 280 -1.11 8.73 17.14
N GLU A 281 -1.58 7.51 17.39
CA GLU A 281 -1.60 6.93 18.75
C GLU A 281 -0.20 6.72 19.33
N ALA A 282 0.73 6.15 18.55
CA ALA A 282 2.11 5.99 19.00
C ALA A 282 2.80 7.34 19.28
N LYS A 283 2.47 8.36 18.48
CA LYS A 283 3.03 9.71 18.63
C LYS A 283 2.63 10.38 19.94
N LYS A 284 1.40 10.16 20.43
CA LYS A 284 0.93 10.68 21.73
C LYS A 284 1.78 10.19 22.91
N ILE A 285 2.44 9.04 22.76
CA ILE A 285 3.24 8.39 23.79
C ILE A 285 4.74 8.71 23.61
N GLY A 286 5.11 9.46 22.56
CA GLY A 286 6.49 9.92 22.32
C GLY A 286 7.41 8.87 21.72
N LEU A 287 6.86 7.85 21.05
CA LEU A 287 7.65 6.81 20.39
C LEU A 287 8.33 7.35 19.13
N THR A 288 9.56 6.92 18.81
CA THR A 288 10.18 7.22 17.52
C THR A 288 9.41 6.50 16.41
N ILE A 289 8.98 7.26 15.39
CA ILE A 289 8.15 6.77 14.30
C ILE A 289 8.92 6.81 12.98
N LEU A 290 9.03 5.64 12.36
CA LEU A 290 9.56 5.43 11.03
C LEU A 290 8.44 5.16 10.02
N GLY A 291 8.66 5.57 8.77
CA GLY A 291 7.75 5.26 7.65
C GLY A 291 8.44 4.69 6.42
N ILE A 292 7.86 3.63 5.84
CA ILE A 292 8.17 3.15 4.49
C ILE A 292 7.00 3.53 3.59
N THR A 293 7.22 4.47 2.67
CA THR A 293 6.19 4.96 1.75
C THR A 293 6.66 5.00 0.31
N ASN A 294 5.75 4.98 -0.66
CA ASN A 294 6.11 5.21 -2.06
C ASN A 294 5.87 6.66 -2.51
N VAL A 295 4.79 7.28 -2.00
CA VAL A 295 4.36 8.61 -2.44
C VAL A 295 5.05 9.70 -1.62
N VAL A 296 5.87 10.50 -2.31
CA VAL A 296 6.56 11.66 -1.73
C VAL A 296 5.55 12.70 -1.26
N GLY A 297 5.72 13.18 -0.02
CA GLY A 297 4.85 14.20 0.55
C GLY A 297 3.47 13.69 1.00
N SER A 298 3.23 12.38 0.96
CA SER A 298 2.02 11.76 1.51
C SER A 298 1.82 12.08 2.99
N THR A 299 0.59 11.91 3.49
CA THR A 299 0.24 12.24 4.87
C THR A 299 1.08 11.47 5.88
N ILE A 300 1.25 10.16 5.70
CA ILE A 300 2.15 9.35 6.53
C ILE A 300 3.59 9.87 6.46
N ALA A 301 4.11 10.15 5.25
CA ALA A 301 5.48 10.63 5.10
C ALA A 301 5.74 11.97 5.82
N ARG A 302 4.71 12.78 6.06
CA ARG A 302 4.79 14.04 6.82
C ARG A 302 4.59 13.87 8.32
N GLU A 303 3.95 12.80 8.78
CA GLU A 303 3.64 12.57 10.19
C GLU A 303 4.68 11.76 10.94
N VAL A 304 5.47 10.93 10.25
CA VAL A 304 6.59 10.17 10.82
C VAL A 304 7.81 11.06 11.11
N ASP A 305 8.69 10.64 12.03
CA ASP A 305 9.90 11.38 12.39
C ASP A 305 11.03 11.18 11.38
N ALA A 306 11.05 10.02 10.74
CA ALA A 306 12.02 9.60 9.74
C ALA A 306 11.44 8.51 8.83
N GLY A 307 12.08 8.22 7.70
CA GLY A 307 11.56 7.21 6.80
C GLY A 307 12.39 6.90 5.57
N VAL A 308 11.94 5.94 4.79
CA VAL A 308 12.58 5.50 3.56
C VAL A 308 11.53 5.40 2.45
N TYR A 309 11.78 6.08 1.34
CA TYR A 309 10.95 5.96 0.15
C TYR A 309 11.29 4.71 -0.66
N ASN A 310 10.27 4.05 -1.21
CA ASN A 310 10.40 2.89 -2.09
C ASN A 310 11.09 3.24 -3.43
N HIS A 311 10.81 4.42 -4.01
CA HIS A 311 11.30 4.88 -5.32
C HIS A 311 11.01 3.92 -6.49
N ILE A 312 9.80 3.39 -6.55
CA ILE A 312 9.38 2.45 -7.62
C ILE A 312 8.51 3.09 -8.70
N GLY A 313 8.42 4.43 -8.70
CA GLY A 313 7.45 5.17 -9.52
C GLY A 313 6.00 4.87 -9.10
N PRO A 314 5.01 5.29 -9.89
CA PRO A 314 3.61 5.01 -9.58
C PRO A 314 3.30 3.52 -9.76
N GLU A 315 2.52 2.96 -8.84
CA GLU A 315 1.87 1.64 -8.98
C GLU A 315 0.38 1.92 -9.18
N ILE A 316 -0.15 1.70 -10.38
CA ILE A 316 -1.51 2.04 -10.81
C ILE A 316 -2.48 0.89 -10.56
N GLY A 317 -2.05 -0.37 -10.70
CA GLY A 317 -2.87 -1.53 -10.37
C GLY A 317 -3.38 -1.47 -8.93
N VAL A 318 -4.64 -1.88 -8.70
CA VAL A 318 -5.21 -1.91 -7.34
C VAL A 318 -4.49 -2.96 -6.48
N ALA A 319 -4.19 -4.13 -7.05
CA ALA A 319 -3.44 -5.17 -6.37
C ALA A 319 -1.94 -4.82 -6.35
N SER A 320 -1.38 -4.61 -5.16
CA SER A 320 0.03 -4.25 -5.02
C SER A 320 0.98 -5.35 -5.50
N THR A 321 2.07 -4.98 -6.19
CA THR A 321 3.04 -5.92 -6.76
C THR A 321 4.48 -5.46 -6.52
N LYS A 322 4.98 -4.49 -7.30
CA LYS A 322 6.33 -3.93 -7.15
C LYS A 322 6.52 -3.16 -5.84
N ALA A 323 5.46 -2.60 -5.25
CA ALA A 323 5.57 -1.95 -3.95
C ALA A 323 5.88 -2.95 -2.83
N PHE A 324 5.25 -4.13 -2.83
CA PHE A 324 5.58 -5.21 -1.91
C PHE A 324 7.05 -5.62 -2.02
N ILE A 325 7.53 -5.87 -3.25
CA ILE A 325 8.93 -6.22 -3.53
C ILE A 325 9.88 -5.14 -3.00
N SER A 326 9.59 -3.87 -3.26
CA SER A 326 10.39 -2.74 -2.78
C SER A 326 10.39 -2.62 -1.26
N GLN A 327 9.24 -2.79 -0.61
CA GLN A 327 9.12 -2.78 0.85
C GLN A 327 10.00 -3.87 1.48
N LEU A 328 10.04 -5.08 0.90
CA LEU A 328 10.95 -6.13 1.34
C LEU A 328 12.42 -5.74 1.18
N ILE A 329 12.80 -5.09 0.07
CA ILE A 329 14.16 -4.58 -0.09
C ILE A 329 14.47 -3.50 0.96
N VAL A 330 13.58 -2.55 1.19
CA VAL A 330 13.78 -1.50 2.19
C VAL A 330 13.92 -2.09 3.59
N LEU A 331 13.11 -3.09 3.95
CA LEU A 331 13.25 -3.83 5.20
C LEU A 331 14.62 -4.52 5.30
N LEU A 332 15.09 -5.16 4.22
CA LEU A 332 16.44 -5.75 4.18
C LEU A 332 17.55 -4.71 4.34
N LEU A 333 17.40 -3.51 3.78
CA LEU A 333 18.36 -2.43 3.94
C LEU A 333 18.36 -1.91 5.39
N LEU A 334 17.20 -1.78 6.02
CA LEU A 334 17.08 -1.42 7.44
C LEU A 334 17.75 -2.47 8.33
N VAL A 335 17.52 -3.75 8.05
CA VAL A 335 18.15 -4.88 8.75
C VAL A 335 19.67 -4.85 8.56
N LEU A 336 20.17 -4.59 7.35
CA LEU A 336 21.60 -4.47 7.08
C LEU A 336 22.21 -3.25 7.78
N HIS A 337 21.49 -2.14 7.84
CA HIS A 337 21.92 -0.93 8.55
C HIS A 337 22.02 -1.19 10.06
N LEU A 338 20.93 -1.61 10.69
CA LEU A 338 20.85 -1.81 12.15
C LEU A 338 21.66 -3.03 12.62
N GLY A 339 21.67 -4.11 11.84
CA GLY A 339 22.39 -5.33 12.18
C GLY A 339 23.91 -5.12 12.23
N ARG A 340 24.45 -4.29 11.33
CA ARG A 340 25.90 -3.99 11.27
C ARG A 340 26.39 -3.09 12.40
N ASP A 341 25.51 -2.29 12.97
CA ASP A 341 25.77 -1.54 14.20
C ASP A 341 25.64 -2.42 15.46
N ARG A 342 25.21 -3.68 15.29
CA ARG A 342 25.01 -4.66 16.35
C ARG A 342 25.90 -5.89 16.12
N LYS A 343 25.31 -7.10 16.12
CA LYS A 343 26.03 -8.38 16.12
C LYS A 343 26.31 -8.94 14.73
N MET A 344 25.79 -8.34 13.65
CA MET A 344 26.00 -8.86 12.30
C MET A 344 27.47 -8.68 11.89
N SER A 345 28.12 -9.78 11.52
CA SER A 345 29.51 -9.76 11.06
C SER A 345 29.66 -9.06 9.69
N ALA A 346 30.87 -8.59 9.37
CA ALA A 346 31.15 -7.97 8.08
C ALA A 346 31.02 -8.97 6.92
N SER A 347 31.36 -10.25 7.12
CA SER A 347 31.19 -11.30 6.12
C SER A 347 29.71 -11.57 5.83
N GLU A 348 28.87 -11.63 6.86
CA GLU A 348 27.43 -11.81 6.71
C GLU A 348 26.78 -10.61 6.02
N GLY A 349 27.11 -9.39 6.45
CA GLY A 349 26.63 -8.19 5.79
C GLY A 349 27.03 -8.11 4.32
N ARG A 350 28.27 -8.48 3.97
CA ARG A 350 28.72 -8.56 2.56
C ARG A 350 27.95 -9.60 1.77
N ARG A 351 27.67 -10.76 2.36
CA ARG A 351 26.90 -11.84 1.73
C ARG A 351 25.48 -11.37 1.39
N ILE A 352 24.80 -10.72 2.33
CA ILE A 352 23.44 -10.17 2.12
C ILE A 352 23.47 -9.06 1.07
N ALA A 353 24.40 -8.11 1.21
CA ALA A 353 24.50 -6.97 0.29
C ALA A 353 24.82 -7.40 -1.15
N ALA A 354 25.71 -8.39 -1.32
CA ALA A 354 26.01 -8.97 -2.63
C ALA A 354 24.79 -9.69 -3.23
N GLU A 355 24.00 -10.38 -2.39
CA GLU A 355 22.77 -11.03 -2.84
C GLU A 355 21.74 -10.01 -3.34
N ILE A 356 21.53 -8.89 -2.63
CA ILE A 356 20.63 -7.81 -3.07
C ILE A 356 21.00 -7.31 -4.48
N VAL A 357 22.30 -7.17 -4.77
CA VAL A 357 22.78 -6.70 -6.09
C VAL A 357 22.45 -7.68 -7.22
N VAL A 358 22.44 -8.99 -6.96
CA VAL A 358 22.18 -9.99 -8.01
C VAL A 358 20.71 -10.38 -8.15
N LEU A 359 19.86 -10.06 -7.16
CA LEU A 359 18.42 -10.37 -7.17
C LEU A 359 17.70 -9.94 -8.45
N PRO A 360 17.87 -8.72 -9.00
CA PRO A 360 17.21 -8.32 -10.25
C PRO A 360 17.47 -9.29 -11.41
N SER A 361 18.70 -9.79 -11.53
CA SER A 361 19.06 -10.76 -12.56
C SER A 361 18.37 -12.11 -12.37
N LYS A 362 18.18 -12.54 -11.11
CA LYS A 362 17.45 -13.78 -10.76
C LYS A 362 15.96 -13.63 -11.02
N MET A 363 15.37 -12.47 -10.72
CA MET A 363 13.97 -12.17 -11.01
C MET A 363 13.69 -12.21 -12.51
N ARG A 364 14.54 -11.58 -13.33
CA ARG A 364 14.44 -11.63 -14.81
C ARG A 364 14.49 -13.04 -15.38
N ARG A 365 15.20 -13.97 -14.73
CA ARG A 365 15.21 -15.38 -15.14
C ARG A 365 13.87 -16.07 -14.93
N ILE A 366 13.11 -15.70 -13.90
CA ILE A 366 11.79 -16.28 -13.61
C ILE A 366 10.79 -15.95 -14.73
N PHE A 367 10.86 -14.74 -15.30
CA PHE A 367 9.98 -14.33 -16.41
C PHE A 367 10.14 -15.17 -17.68
N ARG A 368 11.25 -15.91 -17.84
CA ARG A 368 11.42 -16.88 -18.94
C ARG A 368 10.51 -18.10 -18.82
N PHE A 369 9.87 -18.29 -17.67
CA PHE A 369 8.93 -19.37 -17.42
C PHE A 369 7.47 -18.88 -17.42
N LYS A 370 7.19 -17.66 -17.90
CA LYS A 370 5.84 -17.07 -17.87
C LYS A 370 4.82 -17.93 -18.61
N GLU A 371 5.19 -18.55 -19.73
CA GLU A 371 4.30 -19.43 -20.52
C GLU A 371 3.94 -20.70 -19.73
N LYS A 372 4.92 -21.26 -18.99
CA LYS A 372 4.67 -22.40 -18.11
C LYS A 372 3.73 -22.02 -16.96
N ILE A 373 3.92 -20.83 -16.37
CA ILE A 373 3.04 -20.33 -15.31
C ILE A 373 1.62 -20.12 -15.85
N GLU A 374 1.47 -19.58 -17.07
CA GLU A 374 0.17 -19.44 -17.73
C GLU A 374 -0.49 -20.81 -17.98
N GLN A 375 0.26 -21.82 -18.43
CA GLN A 375 -0.26 -23.18 -18.62
C GLN A 375 -0.78 -23.78 -17.31
N ILE A 376 -0.04 -23.59 -16.21
CA ILE A 376 -0.46 -24.03 -14.88
C ILE A 376 -1.74 -23.26 -14.49
N ALA A 377 -1.76 -21.92 -14.60
CA ALA A 377 -2.97 -21.14 -14.33
C ALA A 377 -4.18 -21.62 -15.16
N ARG A 378 -3.99 -21.96 -16.44
CA ARG A 378 -5.04 -22.53 -17.30
C ARG A 378 -5.58 -23.84 -16.75
N LYS A 379 -4.71 -24.76 -16.34
CA LYS A 379 -5.09 -26.05 -15.72
C LYS A 379 -5.94 -25.85 -14.46
N TYR A 380 -5.64 -24.81 -13.67
CA TYR A 380 -6.28 -24.58 -12.37
C TYR A 380 -7.40 -23.53 -12.38
N SER A 381 -7.63 -22.82 -13.50
CA SER A 381 -8.65 -21.75 -13.62
C SER A 381 -10.08 -22.15 -13.27
N LYS A 382 -10.40 -23.44 -13.40
CA LYS A 382 -11.70 -24.04 -13.07
C LYS A 382 -11.97 -24.25 -11.57
N TYR A 383 -10.94 -24.15 -10.72
CA TYR A 383 -11.08 -24.37 -9.27
C TYR A 383 -11.40 -23.08 -8.55
N ASP A 384 -12.34 -23.11 -7.62
CA ASP A 384 -12.78 -21.93 -6.87
C ASP A 384 -12.08 -21.77 -5.52
N ASN A 385 -11.48 -22.83 -5.00
CA ASN A 385 -10.86 -22.82 -3.67
C ASN A 385 -9.38 -23.20 -3.76
N PHE A 386 -8.53 -22.48 -3.03
CA PHE A 386 -7.09 -22.72 -3.00
C PHE A 386 -6.52 -22.58 -1.59
N LEU A 387 -5.61 -23.48 -1.24
CA LEU A 387 -4.83 -23.39 -0.01
C LEU A 387 -3.39 -22.99 -0.34
N TYR A 388 -2.89 -21.90 0.21
CA TYR A 388 -1.50 -21.48 0.07
C TYR A 388 -0.76 -21.82 1.35
N MET A 389 0.39 -22.48 1.24
CA MET A 389 1.14 -22.95 2.39
C MET A 389 2.63 -22.64 2.29
N GLY A 390 3.18 -22.19 3.40
CA GLY A 390 4.62 -21.98 3.56
C GLY A 390 5.02 -22.05 5.02
N ARG A 391 6.32 -22.07 5.28
CA ARG A 391 6.89 -22.01 6.65
C ARG A 391 7.93 -20.89 6.72
N LYS A 392 8.07 -20.30 7.91
CA LYS A 392 9.05 -19.23 8.16
C LYS A 392 8.87 -18.09 7.15
N TYR A 393 9.92 -17.69 6.43
CA TYR A 393 9.84 -16.67 5.38
C TYR A 393 8.83 -16.99 4.27
N SER A 394 8.52 -18.26 4.04
CA SER A 394 7.52 -18.66 3.04
C SER A 394 6.07 -18.51 3.54
N PHE A 395 5.82 -18.40 4.84
CA PHE A 395 4.45 -18.27 5.38
C PHE A 395 3.80 -16.92 5.02
N PRO A 396 4.43 -15.76 5.27
CA PRO A 396 3.85 -14.48 4.80
C PRO A 396 3.71 -14.41 3.27
N ILE A 397 4.56 -15.11 2.52
CA ILE A 397 4.42 -15.21 1.06
C ILE A 397 3.22 -16.06 0.65
N ALA A 398 2.90 -17.10 1.42
CA ALA A 398 1.66 -17.86 1.23
C ALA A 398 0.43 -16.96 1.43
N LEU A 399 0.43 -16.14 2.48
CA LEU A 399 -0.62 -15.16 2.76
C LEU A 399 -0.76 -14.13 1.62
N GLU A 400 0.36 -13.55 1.17
CA GLU A 400 0.35 -12.58 0.07
C GLU A 400 -0.09 -13.22 -1.26
N GLY A 401 0.38 -14.43 -1.58
CA GLY A 401 -0.03 -15.15 -2.78
C GLY A 401 -1.52 -15.48 -2.79
N ALA A 402 -2.07 -15.89 -1.66
CA ALA A 402 -3.51 -16.10 -1.49
C ALA A 402 -4.28 -14.79 -1.62
N LEU A 403 -3.79 -13.70 -1.03
CA LEU A 403 -4.41 -12.38 -1.15
C LEU A 403 -4.47 -11.93 -2.61
N LYS A 404 -3.37 -12.02 -3.37
CA LYS A 404 -3.37 -11.69 -4.80
C LYS A 404 -4.39 -12.52 -5.57
N LEU A 405 -4.40 -13.84 -5.39
CA LEU A 405 -5.36 -14.68 -6.11
C LEU A 405 -6.80 -14.28 -5.79
N LYS A 406 -7.11 -14.03 -4.52
CA LYS A 406 -8.44 -13.62 -4.04
C LYS A 406 -8.87 -12.28 -4.59
N GLU A 407 -7.99 -11.28 -4.56
CA GLU A 407 -8.28 -9.91 -4.98
C GLU A 407 -8.68 -9.81 -6.45
N ILE A 408 -7.97 -10.51 -7.33
CA ILE A 408 -8.13 -10.30 -8.79
C ILE A 408 -8.85 -11.42 -9.52
N SER A 409 -8.87 -12.65 -8.99
CA SER A 409 -9.54 -13.80 -9.65
C SER A 409 -10.84 -14.22 -8.97
N TYR A 410 -11.14 -13.67 -7.80
CA TYR A 410 -12.25 -14.01 -6.92
C TYR A 410 -12.31 -15.49 -6.49
N ALA A 411 -11.26 -16.27 -6.73
CA ALA A 411 -11.10 -17.58 -6.10
C ALA A 411 -10.93 -17.40 -4.59
N HIS A 412 -11.58 -18.24 -3.81
CA HIS A 412 -11.38 -18.31 -2.38
C HIS A 412 -10.00 -18.89 -2.10
N ALA A 413 -9.04 -18.03 -1.80
CA ALA A 413 -7.69 -18.43 -1.44
C ALA A 413 -7.38 -18.11 0.03
N GLU A 414 -6.82 -19.07 0.76
CA GLU A 414 -6.39 -18.88 2.15
C GLU A 414 -4.91 -19.24 2.30
N GLY A 415 -4.16 -18.41 3.03
CA GLY A 415 -2.77 -18.70 3.36
C GLY A 415 -2.64 -19.27 4.78
N TYR A 416 -1.88 -20.35 4.93
CA TYR A 416 -1.60 -20.99 6.22
C TYR A 416 -0.12 -21.26 6.41
N SER A 417 0.29 -21.28 7.69
CA SER A 417 1.54 -21.93 8.06
C SER A 417 1.39 -23.42 7.78
N ALA A 418 2.29 -24.01 7.00
CA ALA A 418 2.19 -25.43 6.66
C ALA A 418 2.22 -26.34 7.91
N GLY A 419 2.77 -25.84 9.04
CA GLY A 419 2.74 -26.55 10.32
C GLY A 419 1.38 -26.66 10.96
N GLU A 420 0.48 -25.70 10.71
CA GLU A 420 -0.85 -25.66 11.29
C GLU A 420 -1.86 -26.53 10.53
N MET A 421 -1.45 -27.13 9.41
CA MET A 421 -2.33 -27.87 8.52
C MET A 421 -3.13 -28.97 9.22
N LYS A 422 -2.51 -29.73 10.13
CA LYS A 422 -3.18 -30.82 10.88
C LYS A 422 -4.10 -30.33 12.00
N HIS A 423 -4.10 -29.03 12.31
CA HIS A 423 -4.90 -28.44 13.38
C HIS A 423 -6.29 -27.97 12.90
N GLY A 424 -6.77 -28.51 11.77
CA GLY A 424 -8.10 -28.20 11.21
C GLY A 424 -8.09 -28.11 9.67
N PRO A 425 -7.25 -27.26 9.05
CA PRO A 425 -7.31 -26.96 7.62
C PRO A 425 -7.21 -28.18 6.69
N ILE A 426 -6.53 -29.24 7.11
CA ILE A 426 -6.40 -30.49 6.34
C ILE A 426 -7.74 -31.16 6.02
N ALA A 427 -8.81 -30.86 6.78
CA ALA A 427 -10.15 -31.40 6.54
C ALA A 427 -10.77 -30.91 5.22
N MET A 428 -10.28 -29.80 4.66
CA MET A 428 -10.75 -29.22 3.40
C MET A 428 -10.10 -29.84 2.16
N ILE A 429 -9.09 -30.70 2.34
CA ILE A 429 -8.27 -31.20 1.23
C ILE A 429 -8.98 -32.33 0.50
N ASP A 430 -9.20 -32.12 -0.79
CA ASP A 430 -9.67 -33.11 -1.75
C ASP A 430 -9.12 -32.80 -3.16
N GLU A 431 -9.57 -33.55 -4.16
CA GLU A 431 -9.18 -33.38 -5.56
C GLU A 431 -9.63 -32.04 -6.20
N ASN A 432 -10.55 -31.32 -5.55
CA ASN A 432 -11.12 -30.04 -5.95
C ASN A 432 -10.60 -28.84 -5.16
N PHE A 433 -9.68 -29.06 -4.21
CA PHE A 433 -9.04 -28.04 -3.39
C PHE A 433 -7.51 -28.00 -3.60
N PRO A 434 -7.02 -27.42 -4.72
CA PRO A 434 -5.59 -27.32 -4.98
C PRO A 434 -4.81 -26.59 -3.87
N SER A 435 -3.63 -27.10 -3.57
CA SER A 435 -2.70 -26.54 -2.61
C SER A 435 -1.45 -25.98 -3.30
N VAL A 436 -1.18 -24.68 -3.10
CA VAL A 436 0.03 -23.99 -3.55
C VAL A 436 1.06 -23.99 -2.42
N PHE A 437 2.15 -24.73 -2.58
CA PHE A 437 3.25 -24.76 -1.62
C PHE A 437 4.41 -23.87 -2.04
N ILE A 438 4.89 -23.05 -1.12
CA ILE A 438 6.15 -22.32 -1.25
C ILE A 438 7.22 -23.09 -0.48
N ALA A 439 8.06 -23.81 -1.23
CA ALA A 439 8.99 -24.80 -0.70
C ALA A 439 10.40 -24.63 -1.31
N PRO A 440 11.09 -23.51 -1.03
CA PRO A 440 12.50 -23.37 -1.38
C PRO A 440 13.37 -24.32 -0.53
N LYS A 441 14.59 -24.63 -1.00
CA LYS A 441 15.58 -25.38 -0.21
C LYS A 441 16.17 -24.49 0.89
N ASP A 442 15.46 -24.43 2.01
CA ASP A 442 15.77 -23.61 3.19
C ASP A 442 15.91 -24.47 4.47
N SER A 443 16.08 -23.81 5.62
CA SER A 443 16.24 -24.45 6.92
C SER A 443 15.05 -25.31 7.39
N VAL A 444 13.86 -25.14 6.78
CA VAL A 444 12.62 -25.86 7.16
C VAL A 444 12.09 -26.76 6.04
N TYR A 445 12.86 -26.95 4.97
CA TYR A 445 12.48 -27.68 3.77
C TYR A 445 11.94 -29.09 4.03
N GLU A 446 12.63 -29.91 4.83
CA GLU A 446 12.19 -31.27 5.17
C GLU A 446 10.82 -31.29 5.87
N LYS A 447 10.52 -30.26 6.68
CA LYS A 447 9.21 -30.14 7.34
C LYS A 447 8.12 -29.78 6.32
N THR A 448 8.45 -28.91 5.36
CA THR A 448 7.55 -28.56 4.26
C THR A 448 7.28 -29.77 3.35
N LEU A 449 8.28 -30.60 3.04
CA LEU A 449 8.09 -31.84 2.29
C LEU A 449 7.12 -32.80 3.01
N GLY A 450 7.30 -33.02 4.31
CA GLY A 450 6.39 -33.85 5.09
C GLY A 450 4.95 -33.29 5.09
N ASN A 451 4.77 -31.97 5.03
CA ASN A 451 3.45 -31.38 4.86
C ASN A 451 2.86 -31.62 3.45
N MET A 452 3.69 -31.60 2.40
CA MET A 452 3.23 -31.90 1.04
C MET A 452 2.81 -33.37 0.88
N GLU A 453 3.54 -34.31 1.50
CA GLU A 453 3.20 -35.74 1.49
C GLU A 453 1.83 -36.00 2.12
N GLU A 454 1.48 -35.28 3.18
CA GLU A 454 0.17 -35.38 3.84
C GLU A 454 -0.98 -34.87 2.97
N ILE A 455 -0.74 -33.85 2.14
CA ILE A 455 -1.71 -33.42 1.12
C ILE A 455 -1.86 -34.49 0.05
N LYS A 456 -0.73 -35.05 -0.40
CA LYS A 456 -0.73 -36.07 -1.45
C LYS A 456 -1.42 -37.37 -1.01
N ALA A 457 -1.28 -37.74 0.26
CA ALA A 457 -1.95 -38.89 0.87
C ALA A 457 -3.49 -38.76 0.94
N ARG A 458 -4.04 -37.58 0.62
CA ARG A 458 -5.48 -37.27 0.62
C ARG A 458 -5.97 -36.81 -0.75
N ASP A 459 -5.27 -37.23 -1.81
CA ASP A 459 -5.57 -36.92 -3.21
C ASP A 459 -5.59 -35.41 -3.56
N GLY A 460 -5.01 -34.58 -2.68
CA GLY A 460 -4.88 -33.15 -2.89
C GLY A 460 -3.89 -32.83 -4.01
N LYS A 461 -4.25 -31.86 -4.86
CA LYS A 461 -3.39 -31.39 -5.96
C LYS A 461 -2.37 -30.40 -5.45
N ILE A 462 -1.11 -30.55 -5.85
CA ILE A 462 -0.02 -29.73 -5.34
C ILE A 462 0.64 -28.94 -6.47
N ILE A 463 0.61 -27.61 -6.36
CA ILE A 463 1.44 -26.69 -7.15
C ILE A 463 2.59 -26.23 -6.27
N ALA A 464 3.84 -26.52 -6.63
CA ALA A 464 5.01 -26.17 -5.83
C ALA A 464 5.84 -25.04 -6.45
N ILE A 465 6.13 -24.00 -5.67
CA ILE A 465 7.21 -23.05 -5.93
C ILE A 465 8.48 -23.58 -5.29
N ALA A 466 9.44 -24.01 -6.10
CA ALA A 466 10.59 -24.79 -5.66
C ALA A 466 11.93 -24.19 -6.11
N THR A 467 13.01 -24.51 -5.41
CA THR A 467 14.36 -24.12 -5.87
C THR A 467 14.76 -24.93 -7.12
N GLU A 468 15.34 -24.26 -8.12
CA GLU A 468 15.90 -24.93 -9.30
C GLU A 468 16.80 -26.13 -8.94
N GLY A 469 16.61 -27.26 -9.65
CA GLY A 469 17.38 -28.50 -9.43
C GLY A 469 16.88 -29.36 -8.27
N ASP A 470 15.67 -29.10 -7.76
CA ASP A 470 15.06 -29.93 -6.73
C ASP A 470 14.35 -31.16 -7.32
N GLU A 471 14.99 -32.32 -7.17
CA GLU A 471 14.47 -33.62 -7.60
C GLU A 471 13.51 -34.28 -6.60
N MET A 472 13.51 -33.87 -5.32
CA MET A 472 12.62 -34.44 -4.32
C MET A 472 11.20 -33.91 -4.50
N ILE A 473 11.06 -32.60 -4.74
CA ILE A 473 9.75 -32.00 -5.04
C ILE A 473 9.09 -32.61 -6.27
N LYS A 474 9.85 -33.01 -7.29
CA LYS A 474 9.32 -33.68 -8.50
C LYS A 474 8.57 -34.97 -8.21
N LYS A 475 8.88 -35.64 -7.10
CA LYS A 475 8.24 -36.90 -6.72
C LYS A 475 6.89 -36.68 -6.03
N ILE A 476 6.62 -35.47 -5.53
CA ILE A 476 5.46 -35.17 -4.68
C ILE A 476 4.48 -34.22 -5.37
N ALA A 477 4.97 -33.15 -6.01
CA ALA A 477 4.14 -32.11 -6.60
C ALA A 477 3.59 -32.49 -7.99
N ASP A 478 2.36 -32.06 -8.26
CA ASP A 478 1.70 -32.26 -9.57
C ASP A 478 2.18 -31.26 -10.62
N ASP A 479 2.43 -30.01 -10.20
CA ASP A 479 2.97 -28.96 -11.06
C ASP A 479 4.02 -28.16 -10.29
N ILE A 480 5.11 -27.78 -10.98
CA ILE A 480 6.27 -27.13 -10.34
C ILE A 480 6.68 -25.89 -11.10
N ILE A 481 6.86 -24.80 -10.36
CA ILE A 481 7.46 -23.56 -10.85
C ILE A 481 8.78 -23.35 -10.12
N TYR A 482 9.88 -23.41 -10.86
CA TYR A 482 11.22 -23.25 -10.30
C TYR A 482 11.62 -21.78 -10.17
N ILE A 483 12.26 -21.45 -9.04
CA ILE A 483 12.92 -20.17 -8.80
C ILE A 483 14.43 -20.36 -8.60
N PRO A 484 15.28 -19.40 -9.03
CA PRO A 484 16.71 -19.49 -8.82
C PRO A 484 17.11 -19.61 -7.35
N LYS A 485 18.19 -20.34 -7.08
CA LYS A 485 18.75 -20.43 -5.73
C LYS A 485 19.20 -19.07 -5.20
N THR A 486 18.87 -18.78 -3.95
CA THR A 486 19.23 -17.53 -3.25
C THR A 486 19.40 -17.77 -1.74
N LEU A 487 19.70 -16.73 -0.97
CA LEU A 487 19.69 -16.80 0.50
C LEU A 487 18.27 -17.01 1.00
N GLU A 488 18.11 -17.74 2.10
CA GLU A 488 16.81 -18.01 2.71
C GLU A 488 16.00 -16.72 2.95
N LEU A 489 16.64 -15.70 3.54
CA LEU A 489 16.03 -14.38 3.81
C LEU A 489 15.62 -13.59 2.54
N THR A 490 16.21 -13.87 1.38
CA THR A 490 15.89 -13.20 0.11
C THR A 490 15.06 -14.07 -0.83
N SER A 491 14.80 -15.33 -0.47
CA SER A 491 13.90 -16.21 -1.22
C SER A 491 12.48 -15.66 -1.42
N PRO A 492 11.88 -14.90 -0.47
CA PRO A 492 10.56 -14.28 -0.65
C PRO A 492 10.46 -13.37 -1.89
N LEU A 493 11.54 -12.66 -2.22
CA LEU A 493 11.60 -11.74 -3.37
C LEU A 493 11.55 -12.48 -4.71
N LEU A 494 11.92 -13.77 -4.72
CA LEU A 494 11.86 -14.61 -5.92
C LEU A 494 10.58 -15.43 -5.97
N SER A 495 10.11 -15.95 -4.82
CA SER A 495 8.91 -16.79 -4.77
C SER A 495 7.62 -16.02 -4.98
N ILE A 496 7.57 -14.72 -4.70
CA ILE A 496 6.34 -13.94 -4.91
C ILE A 496 5.98 -13.73 -6.39
N ILE A 497 6.98 -13.60 -7.27
CA ILE A 497 6.78 -13.35 -8.70
C ILE A 497 5.91 -14.41 -9.38
N PRO A 498 6.21 -15.72 -9.27
CA PRO A 498 5.37 -16.73 -9.90
C PRO A 498 3.96 -16.77 -9.30
N LEU A 499 3.77 -16.41 -8.03
CA LEU A 499 2.44 -16.33 -7.42
C LEU A 499 1.62 -15.16 -7.98
N GLN A 500 2.25 -14.00 -8.17
CA GLN A 500 1.62 -12.84 -8.81
C GLN A 500 1.25 -13.13 -10.27
N LEU A 501 2.15 -13.77 -11.04
CA LEU A 501 1.86 -14.20 -12.41
C LEU A 501 0.75 -15.25 -12.48
N PHE A 502 0.76 -16.22 -11.56
CA PHE A 502 -0.29 -17.23 -11.47
C PHE A 502 -1.66 -16.58 -11.19
N ALA A 503 -1.74 -15.68 -10.22
CA ALA A 503 -2.95 -14.92 -9.92
C ALA A 503 -3.42 -14.09 -11.12
N TYR A 504 -2.51 -13.38 -11.79
CA TYR A 504 -2.80 -12.59 -12.98
C TYR A 504 -3.41 -13.45 -14.10
N TYR A 505 -2.77 -14.56 -14.47
CA TYR A 505 -3.26 -15.42 -15.54
C TYR A 505 -4.59 -16.08 -15.16
N MET A 506 -4.76 -16.51 -13.91
CA MET A 506 -6.04 -17.02 -13.39
C MET A 506 -7.17 -16.01 -13.57
N ALA A 507 -6.94 -14.75 -13.20
CA ALA A 507 -7.94 -13.69 -13.31
C ALA A 507 -8.29 -13.36 -14.78
N VAL A 508 -7.29 -13.26 -15.65
CA VAL A 508 -7.50 -13.03 -17.09
C VAL A 508 -8.30 -14.18 -17.71
N LEU A 509 -7.97 -15.43 -17.38
CA LEU A 509 -8.69 -16.62 -17.86
C LEU A 509 -10.13 -16.69 -17.37
N ARG A 510 -10.42 -16.08 -16.22
CA ARG A 510 -11.77 -15.94 -15.65
C ARG A 510 -12.52 -14.70 -16.15
N GLY A 511 -11.92 -13.91 -17.04
CA GLY A 511 -12.53 -12.68 -17.55
C GLY A 511 -12.69 -11.58 -16.51
N CYS A 512 -11.86 -11.58 -15.45
CA CYS A 512 -11.90 -10.56 -14.39
C CYS A 512 -11.12 -9.30 -14.80
N ASP A 513 -11.53 -8.13 -14.29
CA ASP A 513 -10.75 -6.89 -14.42
C ASP A 513 -9.61 -6.90 -13.38
N VAL A 514 -8.39 -7.12 -13.86
CA VAL A 514 -7.18 -7.23 -13.01
C VAL A 514 -6.66 -5.87 -12.52
N ASP A 515 -6.91 -4.79 -13.26
CA ASP A 515 -6.44 -3.45 -12.87
C ASP A 515 -7.43 -2.78 -11.91
N LYS A 516 -8.73 -3.10 -12.04
CA LYS A 516 -9.83 -2.56 -11.23
C LYS A 516 -10.77 -3.67 -10.73
N PRO A 517 -10.29 -4.55 -9.83
CA PRO A 517 -11.14 -5.57 -9.22
C PRO A 517 -12.33 -4.94 -8.47
N ARG A 518 -13.47 -5.63 -8.50
CA ARG A 518 -14.72 -5.15 -7.90
C ARG A 518 -14.56 -4.94 -6.40
N ASN A 519 -15.25 -3.93 -5.86
CA ASN A 519 -15.31 -3.59 -4.43
C ASN A 519 -13.97 -3.19 -3.79
N LEU A 520 -12.90 -3.03 -4.57
CA LEU A 520 -11.59 -2.63 -4.07
C LEU A 520 -11.21 -1.24 -4.59
N ALA A 521 -10.55 -0.49 -3.74
CA ALA A 521 -9.88 0.76 -4.09
C ALA A 521 -8.39 0.59 -3.83
N LYS A 522 -7.56 1.27 -4.64
CA LYS A 522 -6.10 1.22 -4.51
C LYS A 522 -5.58 1.71 -3.16
N SER A 523 -6.28 2.67 -2.54
CA SER A 523 -5.97 3.13 -1.18
C SER A 523 -7.27 3.24 -0.40
N VAL A 524 -7.28 2.67 0.80
CA VAL A 524 -8.37 2.80 1.77
C VAL A 524 -8.11 4.07 2.58
N THR A 525 -8.74 5.17 2.17
CA THR A 525 -8.56 6.52 2.76
C THR A 525 -9.69 6.90 3.72
N VAL A 526 -10.66 6.02 3.88
CA VAL A 526 -11.83 6.17 4.76
C VAL A 526 -11.99 4.89 5.55
N GLU A 527 -12.63 5.00 6.71
CA GLU A 527 -12.99 3.86 7.55
C GLU A 527 -14.16 3.05 6.97
#